data_AF-A0A968T1K5-F1
#
_entry.id   AF-A0A968T1K5-F1
#
_cell.length_a   1.000
_cell.length_b   1.000
_cell.length_c   1.000
_cell.angle_alpha   90.00
_cell.angle_beta   90.00
_cell.angle_gamma   90.00
#
_symmetry.space_group_name_H-M   'P 1'
#
loop_
_entity.id
_entity.type
_entity.pdbx_description
1 polymer ?
#
loop_
_entity_poly.entity_id
_entity_poly.type
_entity_poly.pdbx_seq_one_letter_code
_entity_poly.pdbx_strand_id
1 'polypeptide(L)'
;MKTICLYFQVHQPIHLKRYRFFDIGNDHYYYDDYTNESTLRKMADNSYLPASKTLLQAIEENKGKFKIALSISGTALDQFELYTPDVIESFKALAKTGCVEFLCETNSHSLVSLINKDEFVRQVQLHREKIRKYFNQDPKIFSNTELIYSDQIGNDVFEMGFEGIITEGARQVLGWKSPNFLYCSGSNPRLKLLLRNFRLSD
;
A
#
# COMPACT_ATOMS: atom_id res chain seq x y z
N MET A 1 -8.97 -1.97 -26.69
CA MET A 1 -9.70 -2.63 -25.58
C MET A 1 -9.62 -1.71 -24.37
N LYS A 2 -10.73 -1.49 -23.65
CA LYS A 2 -10.73 -0.67 -22.41
C LYS A 2 -10.45 -1.61 -21.23
N THR A 3 -9.59 -1.19 -20.31
CA THR A 3 -9.24 -1.95 -19.11
C THR A 3 -9.49 -1.09 -17.88
N ILE A 4 -10.02 -1.68 -16.82
CA ILE A 4 -10.19 -1.04 -15.51
C ILE A 4 -9.21 -1.72 -14.57
N CYS A 5 -8.41 -0.92 -13.85
CA CYS A 5 -7.50 -1.40 -12.81
C CYS A 5 -8.06 -0.94 -11.46
N LEU A 6 -8.44 -1.88 -10.61
CA LEU A 6 -8.88 -1.61 -9.25
C LEU A 6 -7.67 -1.71 -8.32
N TYR A 7 -7.40 -0.63 -7.62
CA TYR A 7 -6.33 -0.50 -6.63
C TYR A 7 -6.96 -0.19 -5.28
N PHE A 8 -6.61 -0.97 -4.26
CA PHE A 8 -7.06 -0.73 -2.89
C PHE A 8 -5.84 -0.52 -1.98
N GLN A 9 -5.98 0.41 -1.04
CA GLN A 9 -4.94 0.76 -0.08
C GLN A 9 -5.38 0.40 1.33
N VAL A 10 -4.51 -0.29 2.06
CA VAL A 10 -4.73 -0.70 3.45
C VAL A 10 -3.61 -0.12 4.30
N HIS A 11 -3.95 0.86 5.11
CA HIS A 11 -3.06 1.41 6.12
C HIS A 11 -3.74 1.42 7.48
N GLN A 12 -2.97 1.06 8.51
CA GLN A 12 -3.39 1.19 9.90
C GLN A 12 -2.26 1.86 10.69
N PRO A 13 -2.55 3.01 11.32
CA PRO A 13 -1.62 3.64 12.25
C PRO A 13 -1.56 2.85 13.57
N ILE A 14 -0.53 3.09 14.36
CA ILE A 14 -0.39 2.51 15.70
C ILE A 14 -0.82 3.57 16.72
N HIS A 15 -1.75 3.21 17.60
CA HIS A 15 -2.13 4.03 18.74
C HIS A 15 -1.03 4.02 19.79
N LEU A 16 -0.59 5.23 20.16
CA LEU A 16 0.34 5.45 21.25
C LEU A 16 -0.43 5.60 22.56
N LYS A 17 0.11 5.06 23.63
CA LYS A 17 -0.43 5.27 24.97
C LYS A 17 -0.28 6.73 25.37
N ARG A 18 -1.09 7.16 26.33
CA ARG A 18 -0.92 8.48 26.95
C ARG A 18 0.43 8.54 27.69
N TYR A 19 1.42 9.17 27.06
CA TYR A 19 2.76 9.35 27.60
C TYR A 19 2.89 10.72 28.28
N ARG A 20 3.17 10.72 29.60
CA ARG A 20 3.24 11.92 30.43
C ARG A 20 4.69 12.33 30.65
N PHE A 21 4.88 13.58 31.07
CA PHE A 21 6.20 14.12 31.40
C PHE A 21 6.97 13.25 32.40
N PHE A 22 6.28 12.68 33.39
CA PHE A 22 6.90 11.81 34.41
C PHE A 22 7.33 10.43 33.89
N ASP A 23 6.83 10.02 32.73
CA ASP A 23 7.18 8.73 32.12
C ASP A 23 8.53 8.81 31.37
N ILE A 24 8.99 10.03 31.05
CA ILE A 24 10.25 10.29 30.34
C ILE A 24 11.43 9.72 31.15
N GLY A 25 12.18 8.79 30.54
CA GLY A 25 13.35 8.16 31.14
C GLY A 25 13.05 6.99 32.09
N ASN A 26 11.76 6.73 32.38
CA ASN A 26 11.32 5.64 33.25
C ASN A 26 10.58 4.54 32.47
N ASP A 27 9.85 4.92 31.43
CA ASP A 27 9.03 4.01 30.64
C ASP A 27 9.34 4.18 29.15
N HIS A 28 9.79 3.10 28.51
CA HIS A 28 10.16 3.08 27.08
C HIS A 28 9.14 2.32 26.22
N TYR A 29 8.01 1.91 26.82
CA TYR A 29 6.93 1.29 26.08
C TYR A 29 5.92 2.35 25.64
N TYR A 30 5.72 2.56 24.34
CA TYR A 30 4.91 3.68 23.85
C TYR A 30 3.53 3.30 23.32
N TYR A 31 3.22 2.00 23.22
CA TYR A 31 2.03 1.53 22.51
C TYR A 31 0.83 1.30 23.43
N ASP A 32 -0.36 1.56 22.91
CA ASP A 32 -1.64 1.20 23.54
C ASP A 32 -2.15 -0.12 22.96
N ASP A 33 -1.64 -1.24 23.47
CA ASP A 33 -1.98 -2.58 22.94
C ASP A 33 -3.47 -2.88 22.97
N TYR A 34 -4.16 -2.48 24.04
CA TYR A 34 -5.58 -2.73 24.17
C TYR A 34 -6.37 -2.01 23.08
N THR A 35 -6.08 -0.72 22.86
CA THR A 35 -6.75 0.06 21.82
C THR A 35 -6.37 -0.45 20.42
N ASN A 36 -5.09 -0.78 20.19
CA ASN A 36 -4.63 -1.34 18.92
C ASN A 36 -5.32 -2.67 18.60
N GLU A 37 -5.30 -3.63 19.53
CA GLU A 37 -5.91 -4.95 19.33
C GLU A 37 -7.42 -4.86 19.13
N SER A 38 -8.13 -4.16 20.03
CA SER A 38 -9.59 -4.07 19.98
C SER A 38 -10.09 -3.35 18.73
N THR A 39 -9.42 -2.28 18.32
CA THR A 39 -9.76 -1.51 17.10
C THR A 39 -9.46 -2.34 15.86
N LEU A 40 -8.28 -2.97 15.79
CA LEU A 40 -7.89 -3.76 14.63
C LEU A 40 -8.77 -4.98 14.46
N ARG A 41 -9.10 -5.69 15.55
CA ARG A 41 -10.02 -6.83 15.54
C ARG A 41 -11.39 -6.41 15.00
N LYS A 42 -11.93 -5.30 15.48
CA LYS A 42 -13.20 -4.76 14.99
C LYS A 42 -13.13 -4.42 13.50
N MET A 43 -12.03 -3.85 13.02
CA MET A 43 -11.84 -3.55 11.59
C MET A 43 -11.68 -4.82 10.75
N ALA A 44 -11.00 -5.84 11.26
CA ALA A 44 -10.89 -7.13 10.59
C ALA A 44 -12.27 -7.77 10.35
N ASP A 45 -13.10 -7.85 11.39
CA ASP A 45 -14.40 -8.50 11.34
C ASP A 45 -15.40 -7.74 10.45
N ASN A 46 -15.36 -6.40 10.48
CA ASN A 46 -16.35 -5.57 9.78
C ASN A 46 -15.91 -5.10 8.40
N SER A 47 -14.61 -5.17 8.07
CA SER A 47 -14.09 -4.60 6.82
C SER A 47 -13.16 -5.56 6.09
N TYR A 48 -12.00 -5.92 6.66
CA TYR A 48 -10.98 -6.64 5.89
C TYR A 48 -11.40 -8.06 5.49
N LEU A 49 -11.94 -8.85 6.41
CA LEU A 49 -12.36 -10.22 6.12
C LEU A 49 -13.58 -10.25 5.18
N PRO A 50 -14.65 -9.45 5.38
CA PRO A 50 -15.74 -9.35 4.42
C PRO A 50 -15.26 -8.91 3.03
N ALA A 51 -14.42 -7.87 2.94
CA ALA A 51 -13.92 -7.36 1.67
C ALA A 51 -13.07 -8.41 0.94
N SER A 52 -12.14 -9.07 1.66
CA SER A 52 -11.31 -10.13 1.08
C SER A 52 -12.16 -11.29 0.56
N LYS A 53 -13.23 -11.66 1.28
CA LYS A 53 -14.17 -12.70 0.84
C LYS A 53 -14.90 -12.28 -0.43
N THR A 54 -15.42 -11.04 -0.50
CA THR A 54 -16.09 -10.51 -1.69
C THR A 54 -15.16 -10.47 -2.90
N LEU A 55 -13.91 -10.04 -2.71
CA LEU A 55 -12.91 -10.00 -3.77
C LEU A 55 -12.57 -11.41 -4.27
N LEU A 56 -12.42 -12.38 -3.37
CA LEU A 56 -12.16 -13.77 -3.73
C LEU A 56 -13.31 -14.36 -4.54
N GLN A 57 -14.55 -14.16 -4.07
CA GLN A 57 -15.75 -14.59 -4.79
C GLN A 57 -15.82 -13.97 -6.20
N ALA A 58 -15.55 -12.66 -6.33
CA ALA A 58 -15.52 -11.99 -7.63
C ALA A 58 -14.46 -12.58 -8.57
N ILE A 59 -13.28 -12.95 -8.07
CA ILE A 59 -12.23 -13.62 -8.85
C ILE A 59 -12.72 -14.99 -9.34
N GLU A 60 -13.31 -15.79 -8.45
CA GLU A 60 -13.78 -17.15 -8.74
C GLU A 60 -14.94 -17.16 -9.75
N GLU A 61 -15.97 -16.34 -9.53
CA GLU A 61 -17.13 -16.21 -10.41
C GLU A 61 -16.74 -15.76 -11.82
N ASN A 62 -15.73 -14.89 -11.92
CA ASN A 62 -15.20 -14.40 -13.18
C ASN A 62 -14.08 -15.29 -13.76
N LYS A 63 -13.86 -16.49 -13.19
CA LYS A 63 -12.88 -17.49 -13.66
C LYS A 63 -11.48 -16.89 -13.85
N GLY A 64 -11.05 -16.06 -12.90
CA GLY A 64 -9.73 -15.40 -12.91
C GLY A 64 -9.56 -14.24 -13.89
N LYS A 65 -10.64 -13.80 -14.56
CA LYS A 65 -10.59 -12.61 -15.44
C LYS A 65 -10.63 -11.31 -14.65
N PHE A 66 -11.22 -11.32 -13.45
CA PHE A 66 -11.22 -10.19 -12.54
C PHE A 66 -9.89 -10.15 -11.78
N LYS A 67 -9.20 -9.01 -11.84
CA LYS A 67 -7.87 -8.82 -11.24
C LYS A 67 -7.80 -7.49 -10.52
N ILE A 68 -7.06 -7.46 -9.43
CA ILE A 68 -6.93 -6.29 -8.56
C ILE A 68 -5.48 -6.08 -8.11
N ALA A 69 -5.22 -4.88 -7.64
CA ALA A 69 -3.98 -4.47 -6.99
C ALA A 69 -4.28 -4.12 -5.51
N LEU A 70 -3.41 -4.55 -4.60
CA LEU A 70 -3.47 -4.21 -3.18
C LEU A 70 -2.15 -3.58 -2.73
N SER A 71 -2.20 -2.41 -2.09
CA SER A 71 -1.09 -1.86 -1.29
C SER A 71 -1.44 -1.97 0.18
N ILE A 72 -0.55 -2.58 0.95
CA ILE A 72 -0.74 -2.80 2.38
C ILE A 72 0.51 -2.30 3.09
N SER A 73 0.38 -1.26 3.91
CA SER A 73 1.53 -0.68 4.60
C SER A 73 2.22 -1.70 5.51
N GLY A 74 3.53 -1.56 5.69
CA GLY A 74 4.31 -2.47 6.52
C GLY A 74 3.86 -2.48 7.98
N THR A 75 3.41 -1.34 8.50
CA THR A 75 2.82 -1.22 9.85
C THR A 75 1.49 -1.96 9.96
N ALA A 76 0.65 -1.93 8.91
CA ALA A 76 -0.57 -2.72 8.92
C ALA A 76 -0.25 -4.23 8.94
N LEU A 77 0.74 -4.68 8.16
CA LEU A 77 1.18 -6.08 8.19
C LEU A 77 1.70 -6.51 9.56
N ASP A 78 2.48 -5.66 10.23
CA ASP A 78 2.99 -5.95 11.59
C ASP A 78 1.84 -6.07 12.59
N GLN A 79 0.87 -5.15 12.53
CA GLN A 79 -0.30 -5.19 13.40
C GLN A 79 -1.19 -6.40 13.11
N PHE A 80 -1.38 -6.78 11.84
CA PHE A 80 -2.13 -7.97 11.49
C PHE A 80 -1.44 -9.25 11.98
N GLU A 81 -0.11 -9.34 11.89
CA GLU A 81 0.63 -10.51 12.41
C GLU A 81 0.43 -10.69 13.91
N LEU A 82 0.38 -9.58 14.66
CA LEU A 82 0.20 -9.60 16.11
C LEU A 82 -1.25 -9.85 16.54
N TYR A 83 -2.20 -9.10 15.98
CA TYR A 83 -3.55 -9.01 16.54
C TYR A 83 -4.62 -9.69 15.69
N THR A 84 -4.42 -9.82 14.37
CA THR A 84 -5.43 -10.37 13.44
C THR A 84 -4.79 -11.20 12.31
N PRO A 85 -4.11 -12.33 12.64
CA PRO A 85 -3.38 -13.11 11.64
C PRO A 85 -4.30 -13.73 10.57
N ASP A 86 -5.58 -13.90 10.88
CA ASP A 86 -6.64 -14.29 9.96
C ASP A 86 -6.81 -13.33 8.78
N VAL A 87 -6.52 -12.03 8.94
CA VAL A 87 -6.50 -11.07 7.84
C VAL A 87 -5.36 -11.38 6.86
N ILE A 88 -4.16 -11.68 7.37
CA ILE A 88 -3.02 -12.08 6.53
C ILE A 88 -3.35 -13.37 5.77
N GLU A 89 -3.97 -14.36 6.43
CA GLU A 89 -4.39 -15.59 5.76
C GLU A 89 -5.43 -15.34 4.67
N SER A 90 -6.35 -14.40 4.87
CA SER A 90 -7.32 -13.98 3.83
C SER A 90 -6.62 -13.37 2.61
N PHE A 91 -5.61 -12.52 2.82
CA PHE A 91 -4.81 -11.95 1.73
C PHE A 91 -3.91 -12.97 1.04
N LYS A 92 -3.38 -13.96 1.78
CA LYS A 92 -2.68 -15.11 1.17
C LYS A 92 -3.62 -15.95 0.30
N ALA A 93 -4.88 -16.14 0.70
CA ALA A 93 -5.86 -16.81 -0.15
C ALA A 93 -6.09 -16.05 -1.46
N LEU A 94 -6.21 -14.72 -1.40
CA LEU A 94 -6.24 -13.86 -2.58
C LEU A 94 -4.97 -13.99 -3.43
N ALA A 95 -3.78 -13.98 -2.82
CA ALA A 95 -2.50 -14.14 -3.52
C ALA A 95 -2.42 -15.46 -4.31
N LYS A 96 -2.88 -16.57 -3.72
CA LYS A 96 -2.88 -17.91 -4.32
C LYS A 96 -3.73 -18.01 -5.59
N THR A 97 -4.68 -17.10 -5.80
CA THR A 97 -5.48 -17.07 -7.04
C THR A 97 -4.66 -16.66 -8.28
N GLY A 98 -3.50 -16.03 -8.10
CA GLY A 98 -2.72 -15.42 -9.18
C GLY A 98 -3.40 -14.19 -9.83
N CYS A 99 -4.49 -13.70 -9.25
CA CYS A 99 -5.28 -12.57 -9.76
C CYS A 99 -5.10 -11.28 -8.96
N VAL A 100 -4.26 -11.30 -7.91
CA VAL A 100 -3.97 -10.16 -7.04
C VAL A 100 -2.48 -9.83 -7.10
N GLU A 101 -2.17 -8.59 -7.45
CA GLU A 101 -0.83 -8.02 -7.37
C GLU A 101 -0.68 -7.24 -6.05
N PHE A 102 0.37 -7.52 -5.29
CA PHE A 102 0.71 -6.73 -4.12
C PHE A 102 1.76 -5.68 -4.49
N LEU A 103 1.47 -4.43 -4.17
CA LEU A 103 2.32 -3.28 -4.49
C LEU A 103 3.33 -3.03 -3.37
N CYS A 104 4.40 -2.31 -3.70
CA CYS A 104 5.36 -1.85 -2.70
C CYS A 104 5.05 -0.40 -2.30
N GLU A 105 5.25 -0.09 -1.04
CA GLU A 105 5.15 1.25 -0.47
C GLU A 105 6.23 1.43 0.63
N THR A 106 6.20 2.54 1.37
CA THR A 106 7.09 2.69 2.53
C THR A 106 6.61 1.80 3.68
N ASN A 107 7.55 1.15 4.40
CA ASN A 107 7.19 0.25 5.51
C ASN A 107 6.33 0.94 6.58
N SER A 108 6.58 2.22 6.87
CA SER A 108 5.87 2.97 7.91
C SER A 108 4.77 3.88 7.38
N HIS A 109 4.39 3.76 6.10
CA HIS A 109 3.49 4.69 5.42
C HIS A 109 3.90 6.16 5.64
N SER A 110 5.21 6.42 5.61
CA SER A 110 5.81 7.68 6.01
C SER A 110 6.05 8.61 4.81
N LEU A 111 6.13 9.91 5.09
CA LEU A 111 6.47 10.94 4.10
C LEU A 111 7.99 11.04 3.84
N VAL A 112 8.75 9.98 4.11
CA VAL A 112 10.21 10.02 4.09
C VAL A 112 10.81 10.28 2.70
N SER A 113 10.07 9.97 1.64
CA SER A 113 10.43 10.29 0.25
C SER A 113 10.62 11.80 0.01
N LEU A 114 10.10 12.66 0.89
CA LEU A 114 10.28 14.12 0.82
C LEU A 114 11.51 14.63 1.57
N ILE A 115 12.08 13.81 2.46
CA ILE A 115 13.03 14.29 3.49
C ILE A 115 14.39 13.62 3.37
N ASN A 116 14.44 12.29 3.21
CA ASN A 116 15.68 11.53 3.27
C ASN A 116 15.64 10.32 2.33
N LYS A 117 16.48 10.36 1.29
CA LYS A 117 16.57 9.31 0.28
C LYS A 117 17.04 7.97 0.85
N ASP A 118 18.05 7.96 1.72
CA ASP A 118 18.60 6.71 2.26
C ASP A 118 17.59 5.98 3.14
N GLU A 119 16.89 6.72 4.01
CA GLU A 119 15.81 6.18 4.83
C GLU A 119 14.60 5.76 3.98
N PHE A 120 14.29 6.49 2.91
CA PHE A 120 13.27 6.09 1.95
C PHE A 120 13.59 4.73 1.32
N VAL A 121 14.80 4.58 0.78
CA VAL A 121 15.27 3.31 0.20
C VAL A 121 15.21 2.19 1.24
N ARG A 122 15.66 2.45 2.48
CA ARG A 122 15.62 1.46 3.56
C ARG A 122 14.20 1.00 3.88
N GLN A 123 13.24 1.93 4.02
CA GLN A 123 11.85 1.58 4.29
C GLN A 123 11.19 0.81 3.15
N VAL A 124 11.51 1.15 1.91
CA VAL A 124 10.99 0.44 0.72
C VAL A 124 11.54 -0.98 0.66
N GLN A 125 12.82 -1.20 0.95
CA GLN A 125 13.40 -2.55 0.99
C GLN A 125 12.77 -3.42 2.09
N LEU A 126 12.59 -2.88 3.30
CA LEU A 126 11.91 -3.59 4.40
C LEU A 126 10.48 -3.99 4.02
N HIS A 127 9.76 -3.09 3.35
CA HIS A 127 8.40 -3.38 2.89
C HIS A 127 8.40 -4.48 1.82
N ARG A 128 9.30 -4.40 0.83
CA ARG A 128 9.47 -5.40 -0.22
C ARG A 128 9.76 -6.79 0.36
N GLU A 129 10.60 -6.89 1.39
CA GLU A 129 10.88 -8.13 2.11
C GLU A 129 9.63 -8.70 2.77
N LYS A 130 8.78 -7.87 3.38
CA LYS A 130 7.51 -8.32 3.97
C LYS A 130 6.54 -8.83 2.90
N ILE A 131 6.41 -8.14 1.77
CA ILE A 131 5.55 -8.61 0.66
C ILE A 131 6.02 -9.99 0.17
N ARG A 132 7.33 -10.18 0.02
CA ARG A 132 7.91 -11.49 -0.31
C ARG A 132 7.62 -12.54 0.77
N LYS A 133 7.83 -12.20 2.05
CA LYS A 133 7.59 -13.10 3.21
C LYS A 133 6.14 -13.59 3.25
N TYR A 134 5.16 -12.69 3.15
CA TYR A 134 3.76 -13.06 3.35
C TYR A 134 3.09 -13.59 2.08
N PHE A 135 3.42 -13.05 0.90
CA PHE A 135 2.66 -13.30 -0.33
C PHE A 135 3.46 -13.99 -1.43
N ASN A 136 4.76 -14.23 -1.23
CA ASN A 136 5.66 -14.82 -2.22
C ASN A 136 5.63 -14.08 -3.57
N GLN A 137 5.49 -12.76 -3.52
CA GLN A 137 5.51 -11.88 -4.70
C GLN A 137 6.67 -10.90 -4.59
N ASP A 138 7.27 -10.57 -5.73
CA ASP A 138 8.21 -9.47 -5.85
C ASP A 138 7.51 -8.26 -6.49
N PRO A 139 7.19 -7.22 -5.72
CA PRO A 139 6.38 -6.10 -6.20
C PRO A 139 7.12 -5.31 -7.29
N LYS A 140 6.41 -4.99 -8.37
CA LYS A 140 6.94 -4.28 -9.54
C LYS A 140 6.47 -2.84 -9.66
N ILE A 141 5.32 -2.55 -9.05
CA ILE A 141 4.68 -1.24 -9.04
C ILE A 141 4.77 -0.64 -7.65
N PHE A 142 5.14 0.63 -7.59
CA PHE A 142 5.24 1.40 -6.37
C PHE A 142 3.99 2.25 -6.13
N SER A 143 3.53 2.33 -4.90
CA SER A 143 2.49 3.25 -4.46
C SER A 143 3.05 4.08 -3.31
N ASN A 144 3.45 5.32 -3.59
CA ASN A 144 4.02 6.17 -2.54
C ASN A 144 2.93 6.61 -1.56
N THR A 145 3.33 6.96 -0.34
CA THR A 145 2.42 7.51 0.68
C THR A 145 1.65 8.70 0.12
N GLU A 146 0.32 8.67 0.30
CA GLU A 146 -0.62 9.65 -0.26
C GLU A 146 -0.51 9.88 -1.78
N LEU A 147 -0.01 8.88 -2.53
CA LEU A 147 0.23 8.95 -3.98
C LEU A 147 1.14 10.13 -4.41
N ILE A 148 1.97 10.63 -3.48
CA ILE A 148 2.84 11.79 -3.70
C ILE A 148 3.88 11.44 -4.76
N TYR A 149 4.01 12.31 -5.75
CA TYR A 149 4.96 12.18 -6.84
C TYR A 149 5.70 13.50 -7.08
N SER A 150 6.99 13.37 -7.35
CA SER A 150 7.83 14.36 -8.01
C SER A 150 8.76 13.63 -8.96
N ASP A 151 9.37 14.33 -9.91
CA ASP A 151 10.33 13.70 -10.82
C ASP A 151 11.53 13.10 -10.08
N GLN A 152 11.94 13.70 -8.96
CA GLN A 152 12.97 13.15 -8.09
C GLN A 152 12.53 11.81 -7.46
N ILE A 153 11.33 11.76 -6.87
CA ILE A 153 10.77 10.53 -6.30
C ILE A 153 10.64 9.45 -7.38
N GLY A 154 10.18 9.83 -8.57
CA GLY A 154 10.11 8.92 -9.72
C GLY A 154 11.47 8.32 -10.08
N ASN A 155 12.52 9.14 -10.14
CA ASN A 155 13.87 8.66 -10.41
C ASN A 155 14.38 7.71 -9.31
N ASP A 156 14.17 8.06 -8.03
CA ASP A 156 14.60 7.22 -6.90
C ASP A 156 13.86 5.86 -6.92
N VAL A 157 12.56 5.87 -7.20
CA VAL A 157 11.74 4.65 -7.38
C VAL A 157 12.23 3.81 -8.56
N PHE A 158 12.56 4.44 -9.67
CA PHE A 158 13.14 3.72 -10.81
C PHE A 158 14.50 3.10 -10.49
N GLU A 159 15.38 3.82 -9.77
CA GLU A 159 16.70 3.32 -9.34
C GLU A 159 16.57 2.09 -8.41
N MET A 160 15.50 2.00 -7.62
CA MET A 160 15.17 0.81 -6.81
C MET A 160 14.64 -0.38 -7.63
N GLY A 161 14.46 -0.21 -8.95
CA GLY A 161 14.10 -1.28 -9.88
C GLY A 161 12.59 -1.45 -10.13
N PHE A 162 11.76 -0.47 -9.75
CA PHE A 162 10.33 -0.51 -10.05
C PHE A 162 10.05 -0.13 -11.51
N GLU A 163 9.06 -0.81 -12.10
CA GLU A 163 8.65 -0.61 -13.50
C GLU A 163 7.66 0.56 -13.65
N GLY A 164 6.92 0.88 -12.58
CA GLY A 164 5.97 1.98 -12.56
C GLY A 164 5.58 2.43 -11.17
N ILE A 165 4.90 3.57 -11.12
CA ILE A 165 4.39 4.19 -9.90
C ILE A 165 2.95 4.67 -10.11
N ILE A 166 2.11 4.50 -9.09
CA ILE A 166 0.77 5.08 -9.04
C ILE A 166 0.87 6.48 -8.43
N THR A 167 0.21 7.46 -9.07
CA THR A 167 0.10 8.82 -8.52
C THR A 167 -1.28 9.43 -8.79
N GLU A 168 -1.54 10.61 -8.25
CA GLU A 168 -2.84 11.27 -8.31
C GLU A 168 -3.10 11.87 -9.70
N GLY A 169 -4.31 11.61 -10.23
CA GLY A 169 -4.78 12.14 -11.51
C GLY A 169 -5.54 13.46 -11.35
N ALA A 170 -5.11 14.32 -10.42
CA ALA A 170 -5.78 15.58 -10.12
C ALA A 170 -5.78 16.51 -11.34
N ARG A 171 -6.91 17.21 -11.54
CA ARG A 171 -7.11 18.12 -12.68
C ARG A 171 -6.03 19.21 -12.76
N GLN A 172 -5.59 19.74 -11.62
CA GLN A 172 -4.53 20.76 -11.57
C GLN A 172 -3.16 20.25 -12.02
N VAL A 173 -2.89 18.95 -11.88
CA VAL A 173 -1.64 18.32 -12.31
C VAL A 173 -1.70 17.98 -13.79
N LEU A 174 -2.84 17.44 -14.25
CA LEU A 174 -2.99 16.97 -15.62
C LEU A 174 -3.34 18.07 -16.64
N GLY A 175 -3.93 19.18 -16.21
CA GLY A 175 -4.44 20.21 -17.10
C GLY A 175 -5.51 19.65 -18.04
N TRP A 176 -5.19 19.55 -19.33
CA TRP A 176 -6.07 19.00 -20.37
C TRP A 176 -5.92 17.49 -20.59
N LYS A 177 -4.94 16.85 -19.94
CA LYS A 177 -4.69 15.41 -20.05
C LYS A 177 -5.72 14.60 -19.26
N SER A 178 -5.94 13.36 -19.67
CA SER A 178 -6.89 12.44 -19.02
C SER A 178 -6.17 11.43 -18.13
N PRO A 179 -6.66 11.11 -16.91
CA PRO A 179 -6.07 10.06 -16.07
C PRO A 179 -6.24 8.65 -16.64
N ASN A 180 -7.04 8.47 -17.70
CA ASN A 180 -7.34 7.17 -18.30
C ASN A 180 -6.26 6.66 -19.28
N PHE A 181 -5.11 7.32 -19.35
CA PHE A 181 -3.99 6.91 -20.20
C PHE A 181 -2.78 6.56 -19.34
N LEU A 182 -1.96 5.65 -19.86
CA LEU A 182 -0.65 5.36 -19.29
C LEU A 182 0.31 6.49 -19.68
N TYR A 183 0.92 7.12 -18.68
CA TYR A 183 1.99 8.10 -18.90
C TYR A 183 3.34 7.49 -18.54
N CYS A 184 4.39 8.27 -18.76
CA CYS A 184 5.74 7.93 -18.30
C CYS A 184 6.35 9.16 -17.63
N SER A 185 7.34 8.93 -16.77
CA SER A 185 8.09 10.01 -16.14
C SER A 185 8.76 10.87 -17.21
N GLY A 186 8.68 12.20 -17.04
CA GLY A 186 9.36 13.14 -17.92
C GLY A 186 10.88 13.02 -17.82
N SER A 187 11.39 12.67 -16.64
CA SER A 187 12.84 12.49 -16.40
C SER A 187 13.35 11.13 -16.87
N ASN A 188 12.51 10.09 -16.82
CA ASN A 188 12.90 8.75 -17.28
C ASN A 188 11.70 8.00 -17.89
N PRO A 189 11.56 7.97 -19.23
CA PRO A 189 10.41 7.35 -19.91
C PRO A 189 10.23 5.83 -19.69
N ARG A 190 11.23 5.17 -19.11
CA ARG A 190 11.14 3.75 -18.72
C ARG A 190 10.22 3.54 -17.53
N LEU A 191 10.14 4.49 -16.60
CA LEU A 191 9.19 4.44 -15.49
C LEU A 191 7.79 4.82 -15.98
N LYS A 192 6.82 3.93 -15.76
CA LYS A 192 5.42 4.17 -16.12
C LYS A 192 4.65 4.85 -14.99
N LEU A 193 3.74 5.75 -15.36
CA LEU A 193 2.88 6.47 -14.42
C LEU A 193 1.43 6.06 -14.68
N LEU A 194 0.81 5.48 -13.66
CA LEU A 194 -0.63 5.21 -13.61
C LEU A 194 -1.30 6.26 -12.73
N LEU A 195 -2.33 6.90 -13.26
CA LEU A 195 -3.00 7.99 -12.58
C LEU A 195 -4.34 7.53 -12.01
N ARG A 196 -4.55 7.79 -10.73
CA ARG A 196 -5.86 7.58 -10.09
C ARG A 196 -6.90 8.44 -10.80
N ASN A 197 -8.05 7.85 -11.07
CA ASN A 197 -9.21 8.59 -11.57
C ASN A 197 -10.10 8.98 -10.39
N PHE A 198 -9.85 10.15 -9.80
CA PHE A 198 -10.58 10.64 -8.62
C PHE A 198 -12.11 10.69 -8.81
N ARG A 199 -12.60 10.98 -10.03
CA ARG A 199 -14.04 11.02 -10.33
C ARG A 199 -14.74 9.66 -10.23
N LEU A 200 -13.99 8.58 -10.36
CA LEU A 200 -14.52 7.21 -10.29
C LEU A 200 -14.24 6.55 -8.94
N SER A 201 -13.33 7.10 -8.13
CA SER A 201 -12.88 6.51 -6.87
C SER A 201 -13.39 7.20 -5.61
N ASP A 202 -13.77 8.48 -5.71
CA ASP A 202 -14.32 9.28 -4.60
C ASP A 202 -15.84 9.11 -4.51
#